data_AF-A0A377I8H3-F1
#
_entry.id   AF-A0A377I8H3-F1
#
_cell.length_a   1.000
_cell.length_b   1.000
_cell.length_c   1.000
_cell.angle_alpha   90.00
_cell.angle_beta   90.00
_cell.angle_gamma   90.00
#
_symmetry.space_group_name_H-M   'P 1'
#
loop_
_entity.id
_entity.type
_entity.pdbx_description
1 polymer ?
#
loop_
_entity_poly.entity_id
_entity_poly.type
_entity_poly.pdbx_seq_one_letter_code
_entity_poly.pdbx_strand_id
1 'polypeptide(L)'
;MNLIVIDYENVQPKTLTHLSPNEYFIVLCVGENQKLLPVVLIKSLIMFGKNCRIIECPKAGKNALDFIIVDEMARITTEYQFNALYIISKDKGFDSIIHYYLTKGRIQQAKRLDSIDDILPDSQNDNAQAATMSILASKVQNQIDKVNQISPRSLPNKSQSQFNWVNSLLKAENLTEKDINALIKMVDFSPAQSIPLKTYIDKAKAKLNSLEKRHHPNKLETQINWLKSFFINNGLTRSQISEIQQAIFSK
;
A
#
# COMPACT_ATOMS: atom_id res chain seq x y z
N MET A 1 -5.44 -8.60 13.35
CA MET A 1 -6.13 -9.88 13.61
C MET A 1 -7.43 -9.88 12.83
N ASN A 2 -7.81 -11.03 12.27
CA ASN A 2 -9.00 -11.24 11.46
C ASN A 2 -9.99 -12.12 12.23
N LEU A 3 -11.29 -11.86 12.12
CA LEU A 3 -12.34 -12.64 12.76
C LEU A 3 -12.89 -13.67 11.78
N ILE A 4 -12.96 -14.94 12.18
CA ILE A 4 -13.62 -16.02 11.44
C ILE A 4 -14.78 -16.52 12.28
N VAL A 5 -15.98 -16.46 11.73
CA VAL A 5 -17.20 -17.01 12.33
C VAL A 5 -17.65 -18.19 11.51
N ILE A 6 -17.72 -19.36 12.12
CA ILE A 6 -18.02 -20.63 11.45
C ILE A 6 -19.41 -21.07 11.87
N ASP A 7 -20.32 -21.13 10.90
CA ASP A 7 -21.61 -21.78 11.02
C ASP A 7 -21.42 -23.29 10.85
N TYR A 8 -21.28 -24.00 11.98
CA TYR A 8 -21.00 -25.43 11.96
C TYR A 8 -22.21 -26.27 11.52
N GLU A 9 -23.43 -25.71 11.54
CA GLU A 9 -24.61 -26.40 10.99
C GLU A 9 -24.50 -26.53 9.48
N ASN A 10 -24.01 -25.47 8.83
CA ASN A 10 -23.88 -25.41 7.38
C ASN A 10 -22.54 -25.95 6.84
N VAL A 11 -21.42 -25.62 7.50
CA VAL A 11 -20.06 -25.97 7.06
C VAL A 11 -19.28 -26.59 8.21
N GLN A 12 -18.86 -27.83 8.02
CA GLN A 12 -18.14 -28.61 9.03
C GLN A 12 -16.66 -28.80 8.60
N PRO A 13 -15.77 -27.86 8.97
CA PRO A 13 -14.36 -27.96 8.61
C PRO A 13 -13.70 -29.17 9.29
N LYS A 14 -12.80 -29.85 8.57
CA LYS A 14 -12.06 -31.00 9.12
C LYS A 14 -10.98 -30.58 10.12
N THR A 15 -10.32 -29.46 9.83
CA THR A 15 -9.19 -28.92 10.60
C THR A 15 -9.02 -27.43 10.27
N LEU A 16 -8.41 -26.69 11.20
CA LEU A 16 -8.03 -25.28 11.04
C LEU A 16 -6.51 -25.07 10.98
N THR A 17 -5.74 -26.16 10.80
CA THR A 17 -4.27 -26.13 10.90
C THR A 17 -3.56 -25.28 9.85
N HIS A 18 -4.23 -24.89 8.76
CA HIS A 18 -3.66 -24.01 7.74
C HIS A 18 -3.74 -22.52 8.14
N LEU A 19 -4.52 -22.19 9.18
CA LEU A 19 -4.69 -20.83 9.68
C LEU A 19 -3.71 -20.57 10.83
N SER A 20 -3.15 -19.35 10.88
CA SER A 20 -2.22 -18.94 11.92
C SER A 20 -2.95 -18.51 13.21
N PRO A 21 -2.64 -19.12 14.38
CA PRO A 21 -3.22 -18.73 15.68
C PRO A 21 -3.01 -17.26 16.10
N ASN A 22 -1.99 -16.61 15.53
CA ASN A 22 -1.64 -15.21 15.84
C ASN A 22 -2.36 -14.21 14.93
N GLU A 23 -2.93 -14.66 13.80
CA GLU A 23 -3.57 -13.81 12.81
C GLU A 23 -5.09 -13.85 12.90
N TYR A 24 -5.65 -14.95 13.40
CA TYR A 24 -7.09 -15.20 13.40
C TYR A 24 -7.68 -15.39 14.79
N PHE A 25 -8.87 -14.84 14.96
CA PHE A 25 -9.78 -15.14 16.06
C PHE A 25 -10.93 -15.99 15.53
N ILE A 26 -11.15 -17.16 16.12
CA ILE A 26 -12.13 -18.15 15.66
C ILE A 26 -13.35 -18.14 16.57
N VAL A 27 -14.53 -18.09 15.97
CA VAL A 27 -15.80 -18.32 16.64
C VAL A 27 -16.49 -19.49 15.95
N LEU A 28 -16.55 -20.64 16.61
CA LEU A 28 -17.27 -21.79 16.12
C LEU A 28 -18.67 -21.81 16.74
N CYS A 29 -19.70 -21.59 15.92
CA CYS A 29 -21.09 -21.64 16.35
C CYS A 29 -21.68 -23.02 16.01
N VAL A 30 -22.16 -23.74 17.02
CA VAL A 30 -22.72 -25.09 16.90
C VAL A 30 -24.22 -25.10 17.19
N GLY A 31 -24.99 -25.79 16.35
CA GLY A 31 -26.42 -25.98 16.55
C GLY A 31 -26.71 -26.91 17.74
N GLU A 32 -27.90 -26.80 18.34
CA GLU A 32 -28.29 -27.55 19.54
C GLU A 32 -28.12 -29.08 19.36
N ASN A 33 -28.38 -29.60 18.16
CA ASN A 33 -28.29 -31.02 17.85
C ASN A 33 -26.85 -31.52 17.61
N GLN A 34 -25.86 -30.64 17.53
CA GLN A 34 -24.47 -30.97 17.19
C GLN A 34 -23.62 -31.17 18.46
N LYS A 35 -23.94 -32.19 19.25
CA LYS A 35 -23.31 -32.44 20.57
C LYS A 35 -21.86 -32.94 20.51
N LEU A 36 -21.36 -33.33 19.34
CA LEU A 36 -20.05 -33.93 19.18
C LEU A 36 -19.25 -33.22 18.09
N LEU A 37 -18.00 -32.91 18.41
CA LEU A 37 -17.03 -32.34 17.47
C LEU A 37 -15.90 -33.34 17.21
N PRO A 38 -15.42 -33.49 15.96
CA PRO A 38 -14.28 -34.34 15.66
C PRO A 38 -13.03 -33.97 16.46
N VAL A 39 -12.31 -34.97 16.98
CA VAL A 39 -11.08 -34.76 17.76
C VAL A 39 -10.04 -33.93 16.99
N VAL A 40 -9.94 -34.13 15.68
CA VAL A 40 -9.02 -33.36 14.81
C VAL A 40 -9.37 -31.88 14.81
N LEU A 41 -10.66 -31.54 14.69
CA LEU A 41 -11.14 -30.16 14.73
C LEU A 41 -10.85 -29.52 16.09
N ILE A 42 -11.19 -30.21 17.18
CA ILE A 42 -10.92 -29.74 18.55
C ILE A 42 -9.42 -29.48 18.77
N LYS A 43 -8.55 -30.40 18.35
CA LYS A 43 -7.09 -30.21 18.44
C LYS A 43 -6.65 -28.95 17.70
N SER A 44 -7.20 -28.69 16.52
CA SER A 44 -6.89 -27.47 15.77
C SER A 44 -7.41 -26.19 16.44
N LEU A 45 -8.60 -26.21 17.05
CA LEU A 45 -9.18 -25.08 17.77
C LEU A 45 -8.38 -24.72 19.04
N ILE A 46 -7.91 -25.72 19.79
CA ILE A 46 -7.12 -25.50 21.01
C ILE A 46 -5.83 -24.72 20.72
N MET A 47 -5.25 -24.86 19.51
CA MET A 47 -4.04 -24.13 19.11
C MET A 47 -4.24 -22.60 19.08
N PHE A 48 -5.47 -22.11 18.95
CA PHE A 48 -5.81 -20.68 18.98
C PHE A 48 -5.88 -20.12 20.40
N GLY A 49 -5.92 -20.97 21.43
CA GLY A 49 -5.96 -20.56 22.82
C GLY A 49 -7.05 -19.51 23.10
N LYS A 50 -6.66 -18.34 23.60
CA LYS A 50 -7.58 -17.23 23.91
C LYS A 50 -8.26 -16.62 22.68
N ASN A 51 -7.76 -16.89 21.47
CA ASN A 51 -8.30 -16.39 20.21
C ASN A 51 -9.36 -17.36 19.64
N CYS A 52 -9.95 -18.23 20.45
CA CYS A 52 -11.01 -19.14 20.02
C CYS A 52 -12.16 -19.16 21.01
N ARG A 53 -13.39 -19.16 20.49
CA ARG A 53 -14.64 -19.36 21.24
C ARG A 53 -15.49 -20.41 20.54
N ILE A 54 -16.09 -21.30 21.32
CA ILE A 54 -17.12 -22.24 20.84
C ILE A 54 -18.43 -21.79 21.48
N ILE A 55 -19.47 -21.63 20.67
CA ILE A 55 -20.76 -21.07 21.08
C ILE A 55 -21.85 -22.04 20.67
N GLU A 56 -22.57 -22.57 21.66
CA GLU A 56 -23.68 -23.48 21.43
C GLU A 56 -25.00 -22.69 21.35
N CYS A 57 -25.79 -22.98 20.31
CA CYS A 57 -27.15 -22.50 20.24
C CYS A 57 -27.99 -23.18 21.34
N PRO A 58 -28.62 -22.41 22.26
CA PRO A 58 -29.28 -22.98 23.43
C PRO A 58 -30.57 -23.77 23.09
N LYS A 59 -31.11 -23.60 21.88
CA LYS A 59 -32.37 -24.21 21.46
C LYS A 59 -32.44 -24.36 19.95
N ALA A 60 -32.82 -25.53 19.44
CA ALA A 60 -33.10 -25.71 18.02
C ALA A 60 -34.31 -24.90 17.57
N GLY A 61 -34.25 -24.46 16.32
CA GLY A 61 -35.33 -23.75 15.65
C GLY A 61 -34.86 -23.27 14.29
N LYS A 62 -35.81 -22.93 13.43
CA LYS A 62 -35.51 -22.32 12.13
C LYS A 62 -34.71 -21.03 12.37
N ASN A 63 -33.53 -20.93 11.78
CA ASN A 63 -32.60 -19.80 11.90
C ASN A 63 -32.11 -19.51 13.32
N ALA A 64 -32.27 -20.46 14.27
CA ALA A 64 -31.89 -20.22 15.66
C ALA A 64 -30.39 -19.97 15.81
N LEU A 65 -29.55 -20.74 15.10
CA LEU A 65 -28.11 -20.55 15.10
C LEU A 65 -27.72 -19.21 14.44
N ASP A 66 -28.39 -18.82 13.35
CA ASP A 66 -28.13 -17.55 12.65
C ASP A 66 -28.30 -16.34 13.56
N PHE A 67 -29.34 -16.34 14.40
CA PHE A 67 -29.56 -15.26 15.37
C PHE A 67 -28.45 -15.20 16.43
N ILE A 68 -27.97 -16.35 16.91
CA ILE A 68 -26.83 -16.42 17.83
C ILE A 68 -25.56 -15.92 17.16
N ILE A 69 -25.31 -16.33 15.90
CA ILE A 69 -24.17 -15.87 15.11
C ILE A 69 -24.17 -14.34 15.00
N VAL A 70 -25.31 -13.73 14.62
CA VAL A 70 -25.40 -12.28 14.44
C VAL A 70 -25.22 -11.51 15.77
N ASP A 71 -25.79 -12.01 16.86
CA ASP A 71 -25.63 -11.41 18.19
C ASP A 71 -24.17 -11.47 18.68
N GLU A 72 -23.55 -12.64 18.56
CA GLU A 72 -22.15 -12.86 18.96
C GLU A 72 -21.17 -12.06 18.11
N MET A 73 -21.41 -11.98 16.79
CA MET A 73 -20.68 -11.10 15.90
C MET A 73 -20.77 -9.64 16.37
N ALA A 74 -21.97 -9.16 16.71
CA ALA A 74 -22.16 -7.79 17.17
C ALA A 74 -21.42 -7.53 18.48
N ARG A 75 -21.50 -8.46 19.45
CA ARG A 75 -20.76 -8.35 20.71
C ARG A 75 -19.25 -8.33 20.49
N ILE A 76 -18.72 -9.32 19.79
CA ILE A 76 -17.27 -9.51 19.58
C ILE A 76 -16.65 -8.36 18.80
N THR A 77 -17.33 -7.86 17.76
CA THR A 77 -16.85 -6.72 16.97
C THR A 77 -16.99 -5.38 17.69
N THR A 78 -17.75 -5.33 18.79
CA THR A 78 -17.78 -4.17 19.70
C THR A 78 -16.67 -4.25 20.75
N GLU A 79 -16.35 -5.45 21.23
CA GLU A 79 -15.27 -5.71 22.21
C GLU A 79 -13.87 -5.55 21.60
N TYR A 80 -13.70 -5.95 20.34
CA TYR A 80 -12.39 -6.01 19.68
C TYR A 80 -12.41 -5.36 18.30
N GLN A 81 -11.29 -4.76 17.91
CA GLN A 81 -11.06 -4.23 16.57
C GLN A 81 -10.43 -5.31 15.68
N PHE A 82 -11.13 -5.69 14.60
CA PHE A 82 -10.65 -6.65 13.60
C PHE A 82 -10.41 -5.98 12.25
N ASN A 83 -9.42 -6.47 11.50
CA ASN A 83 -9.12 -5.95 10.16
C ASN A 83 -10.14 -6.45 9.13
N ALA A 84 -10.47 -7.75 9.21
CA ALA A 84 -11.40 -8.43 8.33
C ALA A 84 -12.32 -9.39 9.09
N LEU A 85 -13.51 -9.61 8.55
CA LEU A 85 -14.50 -10.60 9.01
C LEU A 85 -14.76 -11.62 7.90
N TYR A 86 -14.68 -12.90 8.25
CA TYR A 86 -15.04 -14.00 7.39
C TYR A 86 -16.17 -14.79 8.03
N ILE A 87 -17.29 -14.94 7.33
CA ILE A 87 -18.40 -15.81 7.73
C ILE A 87 -18.31 -17.07 6.88
N ILE A 88 -18.12 -18.23 7.51
CA ILE A 88 -18.04 -19.52 6.84
C ILE A 88 -19.39 -20.18 6.91
N SER A 89 -20.18 -19.98 5.85
CA SER A 89 -21.53 -20.53 5.68
C SER A 89 -21.93 -20.44 4.20
N LYS A 90 -22.65 -21.44 3.70
CA LYS A 90 -23.28 -21.42 2.37
C LYS A 90 -24.60 -20.66 2.36
N ASP A 91 -25.10 -20.21 3.52
CA ASP A 91 -26.32 -19.40 3.58
C ASP A 91 -26.05 -17.95 3.12
N LYS A 92 -26.68 -17.59 2.01
CA LYS A 92 -26.64 -16.23 1.45
C LYS A 92 -27.35 -15.20 2.33
N GLY A 93 -28.14 -15.63 3.33
CA GLY A 93 -28.76 -14.73 4.32
C GLY A 93 -27.75 -13.81 5.00
N PHE A 94 -26.52 -14.31 5.25
CA PHE A 94 -25.44 -13.53 5.86
C PHE A 94 -24.88 -12.41 4.98
N ASP A 95 -25.13 -12.41 3.67
CA ASP A 95 -24.68 -11.33 2.77
C ASP A 95 -25.30 -9.98 3.19
N SER A 96 -26.52 -10.01 3.75
CA SER A 96 -27.21 -8.83 4.26
C SER A 96 -26.50 -8.20 5.45
N ILE A 97 -26.01 -9.02 6.40
CA ILE A 97 -25.32 -8.50 7.59
C ILE A 97 -23.92 -8.00 7.25
N ILE A 98 -23.24 -8.67 6.31
CA ILE A 98 -21.96 -8.21 5.77
C ILE A 98 -22.11 -6.81 5.15
N HIS A 99 -23.11 -6.62 4.29
CA HIS A 99 -23.38 -5.32 3.68
C HIS A 99 -23.66 -4.25 4.75
N TYR A 100 -24.46 -4.58 5.77
CA TYR A 100 -24.72 -3.66 6.88
C TYR A 100 -23.43 -3.27 7.65
N TYR A 101 -22.55 -4.23 7.94
CA TYR A 101 -21.32 -3.96 8.69
C TYR A 101 -20.35 -3.07 7.91
N LEU A 102 -20.22 -3.31 6.60
CA LEU A 102 -19.39 -2.51 5.70
C LEU A 102 -19.94 -1.08 5.55
N THR A 103 -21.24 -0.94 5.29
CA THR A 103 -21.88 0.38 5.12
C THR A 103 -21.84 1.23 6.39
N LYS A 104 -21.86 0.61 7.57
CA LYS A 104 -21.71 1.29 8.86
C LYS A 104 -20.25 1.51 9.27
N GLY A 105 -19.28 1.06 8.48
CA GLY A 105 -17.86 1.17 8.80
C GLY A 105 -17.47 0.43 10.09
N ARG A 106 -18.24 -0.58 10.50
CA ARG A 106 -17.92 -1.41 11.68
C ARG A 106 -16.67 -2.27 11.43
N ILE A 107 -16.45 -2.62 10.17
CA ILE A 107 -15.26 -3.33 9.72
C ILE A 107 -14.88 -2.87 8.31
N GLN A 108 -13.59 -2.93 7.99
CA GLN A 108 -13.08 -2.47 6.70
C GLN A 108 -13.30 -3.52 5.60
N GLN A 109 -13.23 -4.80 5.95
CA GLN A 109 -13.36 -5.91 5.01
C GLN A 109 -14.24 -7.00 5.61
N ALA A 110 -15.19 -7.51 4.85
CA ALA A 110 -16.04 -8.60 5.27
C ALA A 110 -16.46 -9.45 4.08
N LYS A 111 -16.42 -10.78 4.22
CA LYS A 111 -16.81 -11.73 3.16
C LYS A 111 -17.49 -12.96 3.75
N ARG A 112 -18.43 -13.52 3.00
CA ARG A 112 -18.96 -14.86 3.22
C ARG A 112 -18.20 -15.84 2.33
N LEU A 113 -17.81 -16.97 2.87
CA LEU A 113 -17.14 -18.05 2.14
C LEU A 113 -17.90 -19.35 2.36
N ASP A 114 -17.94 -20.18 1.33
CA ASP A 114 -18.62 -21.48 1.37
C ASP A 114 -17.74 -22.56 2.04
N SER A 115 -16.42 -22.34 2.08
CA SER A 115 -15.44 -23.18 2.77
C SER A 115 -14.45 -22.34 3.57
N ILE A 116 -13.93 -22.94 4.64
CA ILE A 116 -12.83 -22.34 5.41
C ILE A 116 -11.51 -22.32 4.60
N ASP A 117 -11.34 -23.28 3.69
CA ASP A 117 -10.13 -23.42 2.88
C ASP A 117 -9.99 -22.29 1.84
N ASP A 118 -11.06 -21.51 1.61
CA ASP A 118 -11.05 -20.34 0.74
C ASP A 118 -10.41 -19.12 1.42
N ILE A 119 -10.10 -19.20 2.72
CA ILE A 119 -9.32 -18.19 3.44
C ILE A 119 -7.86 -18.34 3.04
N LEU A 120 -7.44 -17.49 2.11
CA LEU A 120 -6.03 -17.40 1.74
C LEU A 120 -5.24 -16.74 2.87
N PRO A 121 -4.12 -17.33 3.33
CA PRO A 121 -3.27 -16.72 4.36
C PRO A 121 -2.69 -15.39 3.87
N ASP A 122 -2.58 -14.40 4.78
CA ASP A 122 -2.14 -13.03 4.47
C ASP A 122 -0.79 -13.01 3.70
N SER A 123 0.09 -14.00 3.89
CA SER A 123 1.33 -14.19 3.10
C SER A 123 1.16 -14.28 1.57
N GLN A 124 0.00 -14.68 1.06
CA GLN A 124 -0.29 -14.71 -0.39
C GLN A 124 -0.94 -13.40 -0.88
N ASN A 125 -1.71 -12.73 -0.03
CA ASN A 125 -2.22 -11.39 -0.31
C ASN A 125 -1.13 -10.33 -0.21
N ASP A 126 -0.19 -10.44 0.73
CA ASP A 126 0.96 -9.56 0.85
C ASP A 126 1.93 -9.77 -0.32
N ASN A 127 2.18 -11.00 -0.79
CA ASN A 127 3.01 -11.19 -1.98
C ASN A 127 2.32 -10.70 -3.26
N ALA A 128 1.00 -10.90 -3.41
CA ALA A 128 0.27 -10.39 -4.57
C ALA A 128 0.09 -8.86 -4.53
N GLN A 129 -0.21 -8.28 -3.37
CA GLN A 129 -0.33 -6.83 -3.18
C GLN A 129 1.03 -6.15 -3.20
N ALA A 130 2.09 -6.73 -2.60
CA ALA A 130 3.44 -6.22 -2.71
C ALA A 130 3.98 -6.36 -4.13
N ALA A 131 3.69 -7.46 -4.85
CA ALA A 131 4.01 -7.57 -6.27
C ALA A 131 3.26 -6.52 -7.09
N THR A 132 1.98 -6.32 -6.85
CA THR A 132 1.17 -5.28 -7.51
C THR A 132 1.68 -3.88 -7.19
N MET A 133 2.02 -3.59 -5.93
CA MET A 133 2.63 -2.32 -5.51
C MET A 133 4.01 -2.13 -6.10
N SER A 134 4.82 -3.18 -6.18
CA SER A 134 6.14 -3.13 -6.83
C SER A 134 6.02 -2.85 -8.33
N ILE A 135 5.03 -3.44 -9.02
CA ILE A 135 4.75 -3.18 -10.43
C ILE A 135 4.29 -1.73 -10.62
N LEU A 136 3.37 -1.25 -9.78
CA LEU A 136 2.89 0.12 -9.84
C LEU A 136 3.97 1.14 -9.48
N ALA A 137 4.80 0.86 -8.46
CA ALA A 137 5.97 1.67 -8.12
C ALA A 137 6.95 1.72 -9.29
N SER A 138 7.21 0.60 -9.96
CA SER A 138 8.08 0.56 -11.16
C SER A 138 7.49 1.38 -12.31
N LYS A 139 6.17 1.34 -12.53
CA LYS A 139 5.47 2.15 -13.54
C LYS A 139 5.61 3.64 -13.23
N VAL A 140 5.48 4.03 -11.96
CA VAL A 140 5.67 5.40 -11.49
C VAL A 140 7.13 5.83 -11.64
N GLN A 141 8.09 5.02 -11.19
CA GLN A 141 9.53 5.30 -11.31
C GLN A 141 9.95 5.47 -12.77
N ASN A 142 9.51 4.59 -13.68
CA ASN A 142 9.80 4.73 -15.10
C ASN A 142 9.29 6.04 -15.71
N GLN A 143 8.16 6.55 -15.22
CA GLN A 143 7.65 7.85 -15.67
C GLN A 143 8.43 9.01 -15.05
N ILE A 144 8.82 8.89 -13.78
CA ILE A 144 9.73 9.83 -13.13
C ILE A 144 11.03 9.91 -13.92
N ASP A 145 11.68 8.79 -14.24
CA ASP A 145 12.95 8.74 -14.96
C ASP A 145 12.85 9.41 -16.34
N LYS A 146 11.76 9.17 -17.08
CA LYS A 146 11.50 9.84 -18.37
C LYS A 146 11.40 11.36 -18.21
N VAL A 147 10.64 11.83 -17.23
CA VAL A 147 10.51 13.27 -16.95
C VAL A 147 11.84 13.83 -16.45
N ASN A 148 12.58 13.08 -15.65
CA ASN A 148 13.89 13.48 -15.11
C ASN A 148 14.94 13.64 -16.23
N GLN A 149 14.90 12.81 -17.27
CA GLN A 149 15.79 12.94 -18.43
C GLN A 149 15.48 14.16 -19.30
N ILE A 150 14.19 14.50 -19.45
CA ILE A 150 13.74 15.57 -20.36
C ILE A 150 13.70 16.93 -19.65
N SER A 151 13.14 16.98 -18.46
CA SER A 151 12.91 18.19 -17.68
C SER A 151 12.86 17.87 -16.18
N PRO A 152 14.04 17.78 -15.52
CA PRO A 152 14.13 17.50 -14.08
C PRO A 152 13.31 18.46 -13.20
N ARG A 153 13.11 19.71 -13.66
CA ARG A 153 12.35 20.74 -12.93
C ARG A 153 10.83 20.54 -12.97
N SER A 154 10.34 19.74 -13.91
CA SER A 154 8.92 19.40 -14.01
C SER A 154 8.51 18.31 -13.02
N LEU A 155 9.47 17.69 -12.32
CA LEU A 155 9.17 16.73 -11.28
C LEU A 155 8.55 17.43 -10.05
N PRO A 156 7.46 16.87 -9.49
CA PRO A 156 6.83 17.42 -8.32
C PRO A 156 7.75 17.30 -7.09
N ASN A 157 8.00 18.43 -6.42
CA ASN A 157 8.90 18.54 -5.28
C ASN A 157 8.19 18.77 -3.93
N LYS A 158 6.86 18.90 -3.93
CA LYS A 158 6.03 19.02 -2.73
C LYS A 158 5.19 17.76 -2.57
N SER A 159 4.97 17.33 -1.33
CA SER A 159 4.21 16.10 -1.02
C SER A 159 2.82 16.09 -1.68
N GLN A 160 2.06 17.19 -1.60
CA GLN A 160 0.74 17.27 -2.24
C GLN A 160 0.82 17.20 -3.77
N SER A 161 1.85 17.81 -4.36
CA SER A 161 2.06 17.75 -5.81
C SER A 161 2.46 16.34 -6.26
N GLN A 162 3.27 15.62 -5.47
CA GLN A 162 3.62 14.22 -5.72
C GLN A 162 2.36 13.34 -5.65
N PHE A 163 1.53 13.53 -4.62
CA PHE A 163 0.25 12.84 -4.48
C PHE A 163 -0.65 13.04 -5.70
N ASN A 164 -0.92 14.29 -6.07
CA ASN A 164 -1.78 14.62 -7.20
C ASN A 164 -1.22 14.04 -8.51
N TRP A 165 0.09 14.07 -8.69
CA TRP A 165 0.76 13.56 -9.88
C TRP A 165 0.64 12.03 -9.99
N VAL A 166 0.95 11.29 -8.91
CA VAL A 166 0.83 9.82 -8.88
C VAL A 166 -0.63 9.39 -9.03
N ASN A 167 -1.56 10.05 -8.33
CA ASN A 167 -3.00 9.78 -8.44
C ASN A 167 -3.50 9.99 -9.87
N SER A 168 -3.06 11.07 -10.54
CA SER A 168 -3.43 11.31 -11.94
C SER A 168 -2.84 10.28 -12.89
N LEU A 169 -1.62 9.80 -12.64
CA LEU A 169 -0.95 8.80 -13.47
C LEU A 169 -1.61 7.42 -13.35
N LEU A 170 -2.10 7.08 -12.14
CA LEU A 170 -2.69 5.78 -11.82
C LEU A 170 -4.22 5.84 -11.65
N LYS A 171 -4.88 6.84 -12.23
CA LYS A 171 -6.32 7.09 -12.06
C LYS A 171 -7.20 5.87 -12.37
N ALA A 172 -6.80 5.02 -13.32
CA ALA A 172 -7.53 3.81 -13.70
C ALA A 172 -7.51 2.72 -12.61
N GLU A 173 -6.55 2.76 -11.69
CA GLU A 173 -6.34 1.73 -10.66
C GLU A 173 -7.20 1.97 -9.40
N ASN A 174 -7.92 3.10 -9.31
CA ASN A 174 -8.82 3.45 -8.18
C ASN A 174 -8.21 3.23 -6.78
N LEU A 175 -6.95 3.63 -6.60
CA LEU A 175 -6.20 3.42 -5.37
C LEU A 175 -6.70 4.32 -4.22
N THR A 176 -6.56 3.84 -2.98
CA THR A 176 -6.87 4.64 -1.80
C THR A 176 -5.77 5.68 -1.54
N GLU A 177 -6.07 6.71 -0.75
CA GLU A 177 -5.08 7.72 -0.34
C GLU A 177 -3.88 7.08 0.40
N LYS A 178 -4.14 6.03 1.18
CA LYS A 178 -3.10 5.29 1.89
C LYS A 178 -2.14 4.59 0.91
N ASP A 179 -2.67 3.98 -0.13
CA ASP A 179 -1.88 3.23 -1.13
C ASP A 179 -1.03 4.18 -1.98
N ILE A 180 -1.58 5.32 -2.39
CA ILE A 180 -0.84 6.36 -3.12
C ILE A 180 0.33 6.89 -2.27
N ASN A 181 0.08 7.17 -0.99
CA ASN A 181 1.13 7.63 -0.08
C ASN A 181 2.19 6.54 0.19
N ALA A 182 1.82 5.26 0.16
CA ALA A 182 2.78 4.17 0.23
C ALA A 182 3.64 4.09 -1.03
N LEU A 183 3.04 4.21 -2.23
CA LEU A 183 3.76 4.23 -3.50
C LEU A 183 4.76 5.38 -3.59
N ILE A 184 4.40 6.57 -3.10
CA ILE A 184 5.31 7.74 -3.09
C ILE A 184 6.58 7.46 -2.26
N LYS A 185 6.47 6.68 -1.19
CA LYS A 185 7.64 6.30 -0.37
C LYS A 185 8.53 5.24 -1.04
N MET A 186 8.02 4.56 -2.06
CA MET A 186 8.74 3.50 -2.80
C MET A 186 9.47 4.02 -4.04
N VAL A 187 9.25 5.26 -4.44
CA VAL A 187 9.82 5.86 -5.66
C VAL A 187 10.68 7.08 -5.32
N ASP A 188 11.67 7.35 -6.15
CA ASP A 188 12.59 8.47 -5.95
C ASP A 188 12.25 9.64 -6.88
N PHE A 189 11.63 10.68 -6.31
CA PHE A 189 11.37 11.95 -6.98
C PHE A 189 12.60 12.87 -7.04
N SER A 190 13.76 12.43 -6.55
CA SER A 190 14.97 13.22 -6.62
C SER A 190 15.34 13.47 -8.08
N PRO A 191 15.67 14.72 -8.44
CA PRO A 191 16.31 15.00 -9.71
C PRO A 191 17.55 14.10 -9.82
N ALA A 192 17.74 13.44 -10.96
CA ALA A 192 18.84 12.51 -11.14
C ALA A 192 20.14 13.21 -10.74
N GLN A 193 20.95 12.54 -9.91
CA GLN A 193 22.22 13.09 -9.46
C GLN A 193 23.02 13.58 -10.68
N SER A 194 23.19 14.91 -10.67
CA SER A 194 24.08 15.74 -11.46
C SER A 194 24.82 15.05 -12.62
N ILE A 195 24.55 15.51 -13.85
CA ILE A 195 25.61 15.59 -14.86
C ILE A 195 26.89 16.07 -14.12
N PRO A 196 28.02 15.35 -14.18
CA PRO A 196 29.22 15.71 -13.42
C PRO A 196 29.56 17.18 -13.62
N LEU A 197 29.93 17.90 -12.57
CA LEU A 197 30.24 19.32 -12.66
C LEU A 197 31.29 19.62 -13.76
N LYS A 198 32.21 18.67 -13.95
CA LYS A 198 33.19 18.62 -15.05
C LYS A 198 32.55 18.79 -16.43
N THR A 199 31.44 18.12 -16.70
CA THR A 199 30.72 18.22 -17.98
C THR A 199 30.14 19.62 -18.21
N TYR A 200 29.71 20.32 -17.15
CA TYR A 200 29.28 21.72 -17.26
C TYR A 200 30.46 22.66 -17.48
N ILE A 201 31.59 22.41 -16.81
CA ILE A 201 32.84 23.14 -17.03
C ILE A 201 33.27 23.01 -18.50
N ASP A 202 33.25 21.80 -19.04
CA ASP A 202 33.64 21.54 -20.43
C ASP A 202 32.71 22.24 -21.43
N LYS A 203 31.39 22.21 -21.21
CA LYS A 203 30.40 22.92 -22.05
C LYS A 203 30.61 24.44 -22.01
N ALA A 204 30.85 25.00 -20.83
CA ALA A 204 31.09 26.44 -20.69
C ALA A 204 32.43 26.85 -21.34
N LYS A 205 33.50 26.06 -21.18
CA LYS A 205 34.79 26.28 -21.86
C LYS A 205 34.65 26.23 -23.38
N ALA A 206 33.93 25.23 -23.91
CA ALA A 206 33.68 25.12 -25.34
C ALA A 206 32.91 26.35 -25.87
N LYS A 207 31.88 26.81 -25.13
CA LYS A 207 31.15 28.02 -25.51
C LYS A 207 32.04 29.26 -25.44
N LEU A 208 32.86 29.40 -24.41
CA LEU A 208 33.79 30.51 -24.28
C LEU A 208 34.79 30.55 -25.44
N ASN A 209 35.36 29.40 -25.81
CA ASN A 209 36.30 29.27 -26.92
C ASN A 209 35.67 29.56 -28.29
N SER A 210 34.34 29.45 -28.41
CA SER A 210 33.61 29.82 -29.63
C SER A 210 33.36 31.33 -29.76
N LEU A 211 33.63 32.13 -28.72
CA LEU A 211 33.43 33.56 -28.71
C LEU A 211 34.75 34.30 -29.00
N GLU A 212 34.66 35.46 -29.65
CA GLU A 212 35.81 36.37 -29.74
C GLU A 212 36.18 36.92 -28.36
N LYS A 213 37.48 37.08 -28.07
CA LYS A 213 38.00 37.51 -26.76
C LYS A 213 37.31 38.77 -26.19
N ARG A 214 36.89 39.71 -27.04
CA ARG A 214 36.17 40.93 -26.61
C ARG A 214 34.82 40.67 -25.94
N HIS A 215 34.21 39.51 -26.17
CA HIS A 215 32.92 39.11 -25.60
C HIS A 215 33.06 38.25 -24.34
N HIS A 216 34.28 38.03 -23.85
CA HIS A 216 34.48 37.25 -22.63
C HIS A 216 34.08 38.08 -21.40
N PRO A 217 33.32 37.50 -20.45
CA PRO A 217 32.99 38.17 -19.21
C PRO A 217 34.26 38.38 -18.37
N ASN A 218 34.57 39.65 -18.06
CA ASN A 218 35.83 40.07 -17.45
C ASN A 218 35.75 40.42 -15.95
N LYS A 219 34.53 40.58 -15.40
CA LYS A 219 34.29 40.87 -13.99
C LYS A 219 33.60 39.67 -13.34
N LEU A 220 33.82 39.45 -12.05
CA LEU A 220 33.21 38.33 -11.30
C LEU A 220 31.68 38.30 -11.47
N GLU A 221 31.04 39.46 -11.33
CA GLU A 221 29.59 39.59 -11.46
C GLU A 221 29.10 39.24 -12.87
N THR A 222 29.82 39.68 -13.91
CA THR A 222 29.46 39.38 -15.30
C THR A 222 29.71 37.92 -15.66
N GLN A 223 30.71 37.26 -15.06
CA GLN A 223 30.95 35.83 -15.21
C GLN A 223 29.83 34.99 -14.58
N ILE A 224 29.43 35.34 -13.36
CA ILE A 224 28.33 34.66 -12.66
C ILE A 224 27.01 34.85 -13.44
N ASN A 225 26.72 36.07 -13.90
CA ASN A 225 25.49 36.34 -14.66
C ASN A 225 25.49 35.63 -16.02
N TRP A 226 26.64 35.59 -16.70
CA TRP A 226 26.78 34.82 -17.94
C TRP A 226 26.53 33.32 -17.72
N LEU A 227 27.13 32.71 -16.69
CA LEU A 227 26.91 31.30 -16.35
C LEU A 227 25.46 31.01 -15.96
N LYS A 228 24.81 31.90 -15.19
CA LYS A 228 23.39 31.78 -14.85
C LYS A 228 22.51 31.79 -16.10
N SER A 229 22.78 32.69 -17.04
CA SER A 229 22.04 32.76 -18.31
C SER A 229 22.33 31.56 -19.21
N PHE A 230 23.60 31.15 -19.32
CA PHE A 230 24.01 30.02 -20.16
C PHE A 230 23.44 28.68 -19.68
N PHE A 231 23.35 28.50 -18.35
CA PHE A 231 22.79 27.30 -17.72
C PHE A 231 21.40 27.53 -17.11
N ILE A 232 20.66 28.53 -17.60
CA ILE A 232 19.34 28.88 -17.06
C ILE A 232 18.37 27.71 -17.08
N ASN A 233 18.56 26.75 -18.00
CA ASN A 233 17.73 25.55 -18.16
C ASN A 233 18.25 24.30 -17.43
N ASN A 234 19.42 24.37 -16.78
CA ASN A 234 20.12 23.19 -16.27
C ASN A 234 20.00 22.96 -14.76
N GLY A 235 19.26 23.79 -14.03
CA GLY A 235 18.97 23.55 -12.61
C GLY A 235 20.14 23.80 -11.65
N LEU A 236 21.23 24.43 -12.10
CA LEU A 236 22.42 24.63 -11.26
C LEU A 236 22.13 25.54 -10.05
N THR A 237 22.56 25.09 -8.89
CA THR A 237 22.50 25.86 -7.65
C THR A 237 23.49 27.04 -7.68
N ARG A 238 23.31 28.01 -6.79
CA ARG A 238 24.25 29.14 -6.65
C ARG A 238 25.67 28.66 -6.32
N SER A 239 25.80 27.61 -5.51
CA SER A 239 27.09 27.01 -5.17
C SER A 239 27.76 26.37 -6.39
N GLN A 240 27.02 25.59 -7.17
CA GLN A 240 27.54 24.97 -8.40
C GLN A 240 27.96 26.00 -9.46
N ILE A 241 27.20 27.09 -9.62
CA ILE A 241 27.59 28.20 -10.52
C ILE A 241 28.88 28.86 -10.05
N SER A 242 29.06 29.05 -8.74
CA SER A 242 30.28 29.62 -8.18
C SER A 242 31.50 28.71 -8.41
N GLU A 243 31.31 27.40 -8.26
CA GLU A 243 32.38 26.41 -8.45
C GLU A 243 32.79 26.30 -9.93
N ILE A 244 31.82 26.33 -10.86
CA ILE A 244 32.10 26.39 -12.31
C ILE A 244 32.82 27.70 -12.66
N GLN A 245 32.41 28.82 -12.08
CA GLN A 245 33.06 30.11 -12.30
C GLN A 245 34.54 30.06 -11.89
N GLN A 246 34.83 29.56 -10.70
CA GLN A 246 36.21 29.41 -10.22
C GLN A 246 37.03 28.49 -11.14
N ALA A 247 36.47 27.35 -11.55
CA ALA A 247 37.17 26.39 -12.40
C ALA A 247 37.49 26.89 -13.83
N ILE A 248 36.84 27.96 -14.30
CA ILE A 248 37.02 28.53 -15.65
C ILE A 248 37.82 29.82 -15.62
N PHE A 249 37.59 30.69 -14.63
CA PHE A 249 38.08 32.08 -14.65
C PHE A 249 39.11 32.39 -13.56
N SER A 250 39.25 31.54 -12.54
CA SER A 250 40.36 31.68 -11.59
C SER A 250 41.63 31.06 -12.20
N LYS A 251 42.66 31.89 -12.39
CA LYS A 251 44.04 31.43 -12.58
C LYS A 251 44.67 31.16 -11.24
#